data_AF-A0A0G1F7N9-F1
#
_entry.id   AF-A0A0G1F7N9-F1
#
_cell.length_a   1.000
_cell.length_b   1.000
_cell.length_c   1.000
_cell.angle_alpha   90.00
_cell.angle_beta   90.00
_cell.angle_gamma   90.00
#
_symmetry.space_group_name_H-M   'P 1'
#
loop_
_entity.id
_entity.type
_entity.pdbx_description
1 polymer ?
#
loop_
_entity_poly.entity_id
_entity_poly.type
_entity_poly.pdbx_seq_one_letter_code
_entity_poly.pdbx_strand_id
1 'polypeptide(L)'
;MPDIFISPEETKIEPQDIPQESSDVPATPPKTETQRMGVPGHSHSRWSSFSLYPDDIDFETKASKEQIILMLRQHPVVNLKWIVTSILMLSGPTLLNLFGIFALLPAGFSLVITLSWYLVTSTYAIEGFLDWYFNVYFITDQRIVDVDFYNLINKRVSNAEIEKIEDVSYTTGGVIRTLLNYGDVFIQTAAEVSEFDFFAVPNPERAVKILDDLRSKV
;
A
#
# COMPACT_ATOMS: atom_id res chain seq x y z
N MET A 1 15.00 37.89 56.19
CA MET A 1 16.25 37.48 55.53
C MET A 1 16.43 35.98 55.74
N PRO A 2 17.02 35.29 54.76
CA PRO A 2 16.53 34.00 54.24
C PRO A 2 17.48 32.83 54.52
N ASP A 3 17.00 31.60 54.32
CA ASP A 3 17.77 30.41 53.91
C ASP A 3 16.73 29.43 53.30
N ILE A 4 16.44 29.51 52.01
CA ILE A 4 17.09 28.75 50.92
C ILE A 4 17.34 27.29 51.33
N PHE A 5 16.29 26.46 51.19
CA PHE A 5 16.46 25.02 51.14
C PHE A 5 17.04 24.64 49.78
N ILE A 6 18.29 24.17 49.82
CA ILE A 6 19.00 23.52 48.72
C ILE A 6 18.42 22.10 48.59
N SER A 7 17.93 21.74 47.40
CA SER A 7 17.59 20.35 47.08
C SER A 7 18.86 19.49 47.08
N PRO A 8 18.91 18.38 47.83
CA PRO A 8 20.06 17.47 47.78
C PRO A 8 20.16 16.76 46.41
N GLU A 9 21.41 16.57 45.98
CA GLU A 9 21.86 16.03 44.68
C GLU A 9 21.14 14.75 44.22
N GLU A 10 20.93 14.68 42.90
CA GLU A 10 20.53 13.48 42.16
C GLU A 10 21.52 12.33 42.44
N THR A 11 21.10 11.42 43.31
CA THR A 11 21.76 10.13 43.46
C THR A 11 21.33 9.27 42.27
N LYS A 12 22.27 9.03 41.35
CA LYS A 12 22.13 8.15 40.19
C LYS A 12 21.88 6.72 40.66
N ILE A 13 20.66 6.22 40.48
CA ILE A 13 20.28 4.82 40.74
C ILE A 13 20.22 4.08 39.40
N GLU A 14 21.05 3.04 39.24
CA GLU A 14 21.01 2.11 38.12
C GLU A 14 19.71 1.28 38.13
N PRO A 15 19.17 0.90 36.95
CA PRO A 15 17.81 0.38 36.83
C PRO A 15 17.74 -1.13 37.11
N GLN A 16 17.61 -1.53 38.38
CA GLN A 16 17.07 -2.83 38.78
C GLN A 16 16.20 -2.71 40.04
N ASP A 17 15.03 -3.35 39.99
CA ASP A 17 14.06 -3.63 41.07
C ASP A 17 13.10 -2.52 41.54
N ILE A 18 11.92 -2.43 40.89
CA ILE A 18 10.66 -2.02 41.52
C ILE A 18 9.57 -3.08 41.19
N PRO A 19 8.94 -3.71 42.20
CA PRO A 19 7.86 -4.70 42.00
C PRO A 19 6.60 -4.09 41.37
N GLN A 20 6.08 -4.71 40.30
CA GLN A 20 4.84 -4.30 39.64
C GLN A 20 3.61 -4.81 40.39
N GLU A 21 2.78 -3.86 40.80
CA GLU A 21 1.47 -4.06 41.40
C GLU A 21 0.46 -4.47 40.32
N SER A 22 -0.29 -5.54 40.61
CA SER A 22 -1.26 -6.19 39.73
C SER A 22 -2.45 -5.28 39.41
N SER A 23 -2.66 -4.99 38.13
CA SER A 23 -3.97 -4.60 37.60
C SER A 23 -4.31 -5.54 36.45
N ASP A 24 -5.40 -6.28 36.65
CA ASP A 24 -5.95 -7.28 35.76
C ASP A 24 -6.33 -6.69 34.39
N VAL A 25 -5.39 -6.76 33.43
CA VAL A 25 -5.70 -6.77 32.00
C VAL A 25 -5.19 -8.10 31.47
N PRO A 26 -6.04 -8.98 30.90
CA PRO A 26 -5.63 -10.31 30.48
C PRO A 26 -4.44 -10.24 29.51
N ALA A 27 -3.30 -10.74 29.95
CA ALA A 27 -2.18 -11.09 29.11
C ALA A 27 -2.65 -12.23 28.18
N THR A 28 -2.48 -12.03 26.87
CA THR A 28 -2.88 -12.88 25.73
C THR A 28 -4.18 -12.39 25.06
N PRO A 29 -4.13 -11.74 23.88
CA PRO A 29 -5.31 -11.60 23.04
C PRO A 29 -5.86 -13.00 22.72
N PRO A 30 -7.18 -13.18 22.70
CA PRO A 30 -7.79 -14.49 22.48
C PRO A 30 -7.24 -15.05 21.17
N LYS A 31 -6.80 -16.32 21.16
CA LYS A 31 -6.25 -17.03 19.99
C LYS A 31 -7.02 -16.65 18.73
N THR A 32 -6.49 -15.72 17.94
CA THR A 32 -7.16 -15.16 16.78
C THR A 32 -7.38 -16.29 15.76
N GLU A 33 -8.54 -16.30 15.12
CA GLU A 33 -8.95 -17.24 14.07
C GLU A 33 -7.87 -17.51 12.99
N THR A 34 -6.89 -16.62 12.87
CA THR A 34 -5.65 -16.74 12.11
C THR A 34 -4.89 -18.06 12.35
N GLN A 35 -4.88 -18.63 13.56
CA GLN A 35 -4.28 -19.96 13.81
C GLN A 35 -5.15 -21.12 13.28
N ARG A 36 -6.46 -20.93 13.09
CA ARG A 36 -7.38 -21.97 12.58
C ARG A 36 -7.32 -22.10 11.05
N MET A 37 -6.99 -21.03 10.34
CA MET A 37 -6.90 -21.04 8.87
C MET A 37 -5.51 -21.40 8.31
N GLY A 38 -4.49 -21.60 9.17
CA GLY A 38 -3.15 -22.02 8.71
C GLY A 38 -2.48 -21.02 7.76
N VAL A 39 -2.70 -19.73 7.96
CA VAL A 39 -2.23 -18.65 7.07
C VAL A 39 -0.92 -18.07 7.62
N PRO A 40 0.27 -18.39 7.05
CA PRO A 40 1.53 -17.82 7.51
C PRO A 40 1.73 -16.42 6.93
N GLY A 41 2.07 -15.46 7.80
CA GLY A 41 2.63 -14.17 7.39
C GLY A 41 1.98 -12.97 8.06
N HIS A 42 2.51 -12.54 9.20
CA HIS A 42 2.30 -11.19 9.70
C HIS A 42 3.38 -10.34 9.02
N SER A 43 3.01 -9.52 8.04
CA SER A 43 3.96 -8.60 7.40
C SER A 43 3.75 -7.21 7.95
N HIS A 44 4.51 -6.83 8.98
CA HIS A 44 4.47 -5.50 9.61
C HIS A 44 5.10 -4.38 8.75
N SER A 45 5.46 -4.65 7.49
CA SER A 45 6.04 -3.63 6.62
C SER A 45 4.94 -2.78 5.98
N ARG A 46 4.99 -1.46 6.22
CA ARG A 46 4.14 -0.45 5.55
C ARG A 46 4.29 -0.44 4.03
N TRP A 47 5.32 -1.11 3.51
CA TRP A 47 5.59 -1.25 2.07
C TRP A 47 5.23 -2.64 1.52
N SER A 48 4.64 -3.51 2.32
CA SER A 48 4.20 -4.82 1.82
C SER A 48 3.01 -4.66 0.89
N SER A 49 3.08 -5.26 -0.30
CA SER A 49 1.94 -5.35 -1.20
C SER A 49 0.88 -6.36 -0.73
N PHE A 50 1.19 -7.18 0.29
CA PHE A 50 0.27 -8.14 0.89
C PHE A 50 0.44 -8.10 2.42
N SER A 51 -0.51 -7.50 3.12
CA SER A 51 -0.48 -7.38 4.58
C SER A 51 -1.74 -7.98 5.20
N LEU A 52 -1.57 -9.05 5.96
CA LEU A 52 -2.63 -9.67 6.75
C LEU A 52 -2.69 -9.01 8.12
N TYR A 53 -3.89 -8.60 8.55
CA TYR A 53 -4.17 -7.96 9.84
C TYR A 53 -3.19 -6.82 10.19
N PRO A 54 -3.23 -5.68 9.47
CA PRO A 54 -2.44 -4.52 9.86
C PRO A 54 -2.97 -3.93 11.18
N ASP A 55 -2.18 -4.01 12.26
CA ASP A 55 -2.57 -3.53 13.60
C ASP A 55 -2.65 -1.99 13.72
N ASP A 56 -1.99 -1.25 12.82
CA ASP A 56 -1.73 0.20 12.96
C ASP A 56 -2.28 1.02 11.78
N ILE A 57 -3.40 0.58 11.18
CA ILE A 57 -4.06 1.32 10.10
C ILE A 57 -5.51 1.65 10.47
N ASP A 58 -5.76 2.95 10.61
CA ASP A 58 -7.09 3.53 10.78
C ASP A 58 -7.43 4.37 9.55
N PHE A 59 -8.54 4.04 8.88
CA PHE A 59 -9.08 4.87 7.80
C PHE A 59 -10.13 5.81 8.37
N GLU A 60 -10.22 7.03 7.83
CA GLU A 60 -11.20 8.04 8.24
C GLU A 60 -12.66 7.53 8.21
N THR A 61 -12.96 6.51 7.40
CA THR A 61 -14.30 5.92 7.20
C THR A 61 -14.52 4.60 7.97
N LYS A 62 -13.54 4.12 8.73
CA LYS A 62 -13.59 2.85 9.46
C LYS A 62 -14.59 2.94 10.63
N ALA A 63 -15.51 2.00 10.73
CA ALA A 63 -16.40 1.93 11.89
C ALA A 63 -15.60 1.52 13.13
N SER A 64 -15.96 2.01 14.32
CA SER A 64 -15.18 1.79 15.57
C SER A 64 -14.97 0.32 16.00
N LYS A 65 -15.58 -0.66 15.30
CA LYS A 65 -15.39 -2.11 15.53
C LYS A 65 -15.01 -2.89 14.28
N GLU A 66 -14.79 -2.23 13.14
CA GLU A 66 -14.41 -2.89 11.88
C GLU A 66 -12.93 -3.31 11.93
N GLN A 67 -12.64 -4.58 11.64
CA GLN A 67 -11.28 -5.11 11.61
C GLN A 67 -10.81 -5.29 10.18
N ILE A 68 -9.60 -4.79 9.88
CA ILE A 68 -8.97 -4.97 8.58
C ILE A 68 -8.31 -6.35 8.57
N ILE A 69 -8.78 -7.22 7.67
CA ILE A 69 -8.30 -8.60 7.56
C ILE A 69 -7.15 -8.67 6.56
N LEU A 70 -7.28 -7.97 5.43
CA LEU A 70 -6.27 -7.96 4.39
C LEU A 70 -6.14 -6.57 3.77
N MET A 71 -4.90 -6.14 3.60
CA MET A 71 -4.50 -4.99 2.80
C MET A 71 -3.70 -5.50 1.59
N LEU A 72 -4.13 -5.12 0.40
CA LEU A 72 -3.49 -5.45 -0.86
C LEU A 72 -3.04 -4.18 -1.58
N ARG A 73 -1.90 -4.29 -2.26
CA ARG A 73 -1.42 -3.30 -3.22
C ARG A 73 -0.99 -4.01 -4.49
N GLN A 74 -0.97 -3.27 -5.58
CA GLN A 74 -0.37 -3.72 -6.83
C GLN A 74 1.07 -4.24 -6.62
N HIS A 75 1.43 -5.27 -7.37
CA HIS A 75 2.74 -5.89 -7.30
C HIS A 75 3.84 -4.93 -7.79
N PRO A 76 5.02 -4.87 -7.15
CA PRO A 76 6.10 -3.94 -7.54
C PRO A 76 6.59 -4.11 -8.99
N VAL A 77 6.35 -5.27 -9.61
CA VAL A 77 6.70 -5.53 -11.03
C VAL A 77 5.97 -4.59 -11.98
N VAL A 78 4.76 -4.14 -11.63
CA VAL A 78 4.04 -3.13 -12.43
C VAL A 78 4.88 -1.86 -12.58
N ASN A 79 5.69 -1.53 -11.57
CA ASN A 79 6.54 -0.35 -11.61
C ASN A 79 7.65 -0.41 -12.65
N LEU A 80 8.04 -1.62 -13.07
CA LEU A 80 9.14 -1.79 -14.02
C LEU A 80 8.87 -1.08 -15.35
N LYS A 81 7.62 -1.05 -15.81
CA LYS A 81 7.25 -0.43 -17.09
C LYS A 81 7.51 1.08 -17.09
N TRP A 82 7.01 1.81 -16.08
CA TRP A 82 7.20 3.25 -16.00
C TRP A 82 8.65 3.60 -15.61
N ILE A 83 9.31 2.80 -14.75
CA ILE A 83 10.72 3.00 -14.41
C ILE A 83 11.62 2.89 -15.65
N VAL A 84 11.46 1.83 -16.45
CA VAL A 84 12.25 1.64 -17.68
C VAL A 84 12.00 2.78 -18.66
N THR A 85 10.75 3.22 -18.81
CA THR A 85 10.39 4.36 -19.67
C THR A 85 11.04 5.65 -19.17
N SER A 86 11.01 5.91 -17.87
CA SER A 86 11.65 7.08 -17.24
C SER A 86 13.17 7.07 -17.41
N ILE A 87 13.83 5.91 -17.27
CA ILE A 87 15.28 5.76 -17.52
C ILE A 87 15.60 6.06 -18.98
N LEU A 88 14.80 5.53 -19.91
CA LEU A 88 14.96 5.80 -21.34
C LEU A 88 14.79 7.29 -21.64
N MET A 89 13.76 7.93 -21.09
CA MET A 89 13.53 9.37 -21.21
C MET A 89 14.69 10.18 -20.61
N LEU A 90 15.25 9.76 -19.47
CA LEU A 90 16.39 10.45 -18.83
C LEU A 90 17.62 10.46 -19.74
N SER A 91 17.82 9.42 -20.55
CA SER A 91 18.91 9.35 -21.54
C SER A 91 18.65 10.19 -22.82
N GLY A 92 17.43 10.71 -23.01
CA GLY A 92 17.03 11.45 -24.21
C GLY A 92 17.95 12.64 -24.54
N PRO A 93 18.15 13.61 -23.64
CA PRO A 93 18.98 14.78 -23.93
C PRO A 93 20.44 14.42 -24.18
N THR A 94 21.00 13.41 -23.50
CA THR A 94 22.38 12.98 -23.74
C THR A 94 22.54 12.34 -25.12
N LEU A 95 21.56 11.54 -25.57
CA LEU A 95 21.48 11.02 -26.93
C LEU A 95 21.36 12.14 -27.98
N LEU A 96 20.46 13.10 -27.77
CA LEU A 96 20.28 14.23 -28.70
C LEU A 96 21.55 15.09 -28.82
N ASN A 97 22.29 15.25 -27.71
CA ASN A 97 23.59 15.91 -27.72
C ASN A 97 24.63 15.13 -28.53
N LEU A 98 24.69 13.80 -28.36
CA LEU A 98 25.60 12.94 -29.10
C LEU A 98 25.40 13.02 -30.63
N PHE A 99 24.15 13.17 -31.10
CA PHE A 99 23.84 13.36 -32.52
C PHE A 99 24.04 14.81 -33.02
N GLY A 100 24.52 15.72 -32.17
CA GLY A 100 24.82 17.10 -32.54
C GLY A 100 23.59 18.00 -32.71
N ILE A 101 22.40 17.57 -32.27
CA ILE A 101 21.15 18.34 -32.45
C ILE A 101 21.21 19.66 -31.67
N PHE A 102 21.81 19.65 -30.47
CA PHE A 102 22.00 20.87 -29.69
C PHE A 102 23.05 21.82 -30.25
N ALA A 103 23.93 21.38 -31.15
CA ALA A 103 24.91 22.24 -31.80
C ALA A 103 24.26 23.19 -32.84
N LEU A 104 23.04 22.87 -33.28
CA LEU A 104 22.25 23.71 -34.19
C LEU A 104 21.52 24.85 -33.47
N LEU A 105 21.50 24.84 -32.13
CA LEU A 105 20.75 25.77 -31.30
C LEU A 105 21.69 26.68 -30.49
N PRO A 106 21.29 27.94 -30.20
CA PRO A 106 22.04 28.76 -29.26
C PRO A 106 22.07 28.11 -27.86
N ALA A 107 23.20 28.27 -27.15
CA ALA A 107 23.43 27.60 -25.86
C ALA A 107 22.35 27.87 -24.78
N GLY A 108 21.73 29.05 -24.80
CA GLY A 108 20.61 29.36 -23.89
C GLY A 108 19.36 28.50 -24.17
N PHE A 109 19.04 28.27 -25.45
CA PHE A 109 17.89 27.46 -25.84
C PHE A 109 18.10 25.97 -25.54
N SER A 110 19.31 25.44 -25.79
CA SER A 110 19.61 24.04 -25.49
C SER A 110 19.51 23.73 -24.00
N LEU A 111 19.93 24.68 -23.14
CA LEU A 111 19.75 24.58 -21.68
C LEU A 111 18.27 24.54 -21.29
N VAL A 112 17.46 25.49 -21.79
CA VAL A 112 16.02 25.57 -21.47
C VAL A 112 15.27 24.31 -21.92
N ILE A 113 15.59 23.79 -23.11
CA ILE A 113 15.00 22.55 -23.62
C ILE A 113 15.38 21.36 -22.74
N THR A 114 16.66 21.25 -22.36
CA THR A 114 17.15 20.16 -21.52
C THR A 114 16.51 20.18 -20.13
N LEU A 115 16.40 21.36 -19.50
CA LEU A 115 15.72 21.51 -18.22
C LEU A 115 14.23 21.17 -18.32
N SER A 116 13.54 21.68 -19.35
CA SER A 116 12.13 21.36 -19.60
C SER A 116 11.92 19.86 -19.78
N TRP A 117 12.82 19.19 -20.50
CA TRP A 117 12.77 17.74 -20.70
C TRP A 117 12.89 16.96 -19.39
N TYR A 118 13.86 17.32 -18.55
CA TYR A 118 14.03 16.67 -17.23
C TYR A 118 12.85 16.95 -16.31
N LEU A 119 12.25 18.14 -16.38
CA LEU A 119 11.05 18.47 -15.61
C LEU A 119 9.88 17.56 -16.03
N VAL A 120 9.63 17.40 -17.33
CA VAL A 120 8.58 16.49 -17.84
C VAL A 120 8.86 15.03 -17.44
N THR A 121 10.11 14.59 -17.57
CA THR A 121 10.52 13.22 -17.19
C THR A 121 10.33 12.98 -15.69
N SER A 122 10.67 13.96 -14.86
CA SER A 122 10.48 13.89 -13.41
C SER A 122 9.00 13.85 -13.04
N THR A 123 8.16 14.68 -13.67
CA THR A 123 6.71 14.67 -13.44
C THR A 123 6.12 13.31 -13.77
N TYR A 124 6.47 12.73 -14.93
CA TYR A 124 6.02 11.40 -15.33
C TYR A 124 6.43 10.31 -14.34
N ALA A 125 7.69 10.33 -13.87
CA ALA A 125 8.18 9.37 -12.89
C ALA A 125 7.49 9.50 -11.52
N ILE A 126 7.25 10.73 -11.07
CA ILE A 126 6.55 11.00 -9.82
C ILE A 126 5.08 10.56 -9.92
N GLU A 127 4.40 10.87 -11.02
CA GLU A 127 3.01 10.47 -11.26
C GLU A 127 2.86 8.95 -11.21
N GLY A 128 3.70 8.19 -11.92
CA GLY A 128 3.68 6.72 -11.88
C GLY A 128 3.99 6.14 -10.50
N PHE A 129 4.87 6.78 -9.73
CA PHE A 129 5.14 6.38 -8.35
C PHE A 129 3.94 6.64 -7.43
N LEU A 130 3.31 7.82 -7.53
CA LEU A 130 2.20 8.19 -6.67
C LEU A 130 0.96 7.36 -6.96
N ASP A 131 0.67 7.07 -8.23
CA ASP A 131 -0.38 6.15 -8.64
C ASP A 131 -0.20 4.79 -7.96
N TRP A 132 0.95 4.14 -8.15
CA TRP A 132 1.23 2.86 -7.48
C TRP A 132 1.26 2.95 -5.94
N TYR A 133 1.69 4.08 -5.38
CA TYR A 133 1.84 4.24 -3.93
C TYR A 133 0.51 4.48 -3.21
N PHE A 134 -0.43 5.18 -3.84
CA PHE A 134 -1.69 5.55 -3.21
C PHE A 134 -2.87 4.64 -3.54
N ASN A 135 -2.79 3.87 -4.63
CA ASN A 135 -3.79 2.85 -4.93
C ASN A 135 -3.65 1.66 -3.98
N VAL A 136 -4.65 1.45 -3.13
CA VAL A 136 -4.65 0.40 -2.11
C VAL A 136 -6.05 -0.19 -1.95
N TYR A 137 -6.09 -1.52 -1.82
CA TYR A 137 -7.31 -2.28 -1.58
C TYR A 137 -7.34 -2.80 -0.14
N PHE A 138 -8.50 -2.69 0.51
CA PHE A 138 -8.73 -3.19 1.86
C PHE A 138 -9.89 -4.16 1.88
N ILE A 139 -9.72 -5.26 2.61
CA ILE A 139 -10.75 -6.25 2.90
C ILE A 139 -10.92 -6.26 4.41
N THR A 140 -12.12 -5.91 4.88
CA THR A 140 -12.48 -5.90 6.29
C THR A 140 -13.39 -7.09 6.62
N ASP A 141 -13.87 -7.16 7.85
CA ASP A 141 -14.89 -8.12 8.29
C ASP A 141 -16.29 -7.82 7.76
N GLN A 142 -16.54 -6.60 7.27
CA GLN A 142 -17.87 -6.13 6.87
C GLN A 142 -17.97 -5.80 5.37
N ARG A 143 -16.88 -5.30 4.78
CA ARG A 143 -16.88 -4.78 3.40
C ARG A 143 -15.50 -4.83 2.77
N ILE A 144 -15.48 -4.71 1.46
CA ILE A 144 -14.29 -4.34 0.70
C ILE A 144 -14.28 -2.83 0.50
N VAL A 145 -13.09 -2.23 0.55
CA VAL A 145 -12.84 -0.82 0.30
C VAL A 145 -11.74 -0.70 -0.72
N ASP A 146 -12.03 -0.01 -1.80
CA ASP A 146 -11.10 0.31 -2.87
C ASP A 146 -10.80 1.81 -2.84
N VAL A 147 -9.52 2.15 -2.81
CA VAL A 147 -9.04 3.53 -2.71
C VAL A 147 -8.16 3.83 -3.91
N ASP A 148 -8.75 4.52 -4.88
CA ASP A 148 -8.07 4.95 -6.10
C ASP A 148 -7.74 6.44 -6.07
N PHE A 149 -6.56 6.80 -6.57
CA PHE A 149 -6.16 8.19 -6.77
C PHE A 149 -5.90 8.45 -8.26
N TYR A 150 -6.84 9.09 -8.96
CA TYR A 150 -6.66 9.44 -10.37
C TYR A 150 -5.65 10.58 -10.57
N ASN A 151 -5.48 11.44 -9.57
CA ASN A 151 -4.56 12.58 -9.55
C ASN A 151 -4.20 12.89 -8.09
N LEU A 152 -3.22 13.77 -7.85
CA LEU A 152 -2.86 14.23 -6.48
C LEU A 152 -4.04 14.85 -5.70
N ILE A 153 -5.10 15.27 -6.38
CA ILE A 153 -6.24 15.99 -5.80
C ILE A 153 -7.50 15.12 -5.75
N ASN A 154 -7.66 14.19 -6.70
CA ASN A 154 -8.90 13.46 -6.88
C ASN A 154 -8.75 12.03 -6.37
N LYS A 155 -9.35 11.76 -5.21
CA LYS A 155 -9.47 10.44 -4.60
C LYS A 155 -10.88 9.89 -4.84
N ARG A 156 -10.98 8.63 -5.25
CA ARG A 156 -12.22 7.86 -5.29
C ARG A 156 -12.14 6.76 -4.25
N VAL A 157 -13.17 6.68 -3.40
CA VAL A 157 -13.31 5.59 -2.43
C VAL A 157 -14.56 4.83 -2.79
N SER A 158 -14.39 3.60 -3.24
CA SER A 158 -15.48 2.68 -3.55
C SER A 158 -15.58 1.67 -2.41
N ASN A 159 -16.79 1.30 -2.00
CA ASN A 159 -16.98 0.26 -0.98
C ASN A 159 -18.13 -0.66 -1.36
N ALA A 160 -18.03 -1.91 -0.95
CA ALA A 160 -19.09 -2.90 -1.09
C ALA A 160 -19.12 -3.83 0.13
N GLU A 161 -20.30 -4.00 0.70
CA GLU A 161 -20.53 -4.96 1.79
C GLU A 161 -20.25 -6.39 1.30
N ILE A 162 -19.64 -7.20 2.16
CA ILE A 162 -19.31 -8.60 1.85
C ILE A 162 -20.58 -9.39 1.50
N GLU A 163 -21.71 -9.07 2.14
CA GLU A 163 -23.02 -9.70 1.88
C GLU A 163 -23.53 -9.47 0.46
N LYS A 164 -23.10 -8.37 -0.18
CA LYS A 164 -23.53 -8.00 -1.54
C LYS A 164 -22.61 -8.57 -2.61
N ILE A 165 -21.56 -9.28 -2.25
CA ILE A 165 -20.65 -9.93 -3.19
C ILE A 165 -21.30 -11.23 -3.69
N GLU A 166 -21.53 -11.33 -5.00
CA GLU A 166 -22.13 -12.52 -5.61
C GLU A 166 -21.06 -13.53 -6.03
N ASP A 167 -20.02 -13.05 -6.69
CA ASP A 167 -18.96 -13.89 -7.25
C ASP A 167 -17.59 -13.21 -7.11
N VAL A 168 -16.57 -14.03 -6.91
CA VAL A 168 -15.17 -13.61 -6.86
C VAL A 168 -14.36 -14.55 -7.73
N SER A 169 -13.63 -13.99 -8.68
CA SER A 169 -12.76 -14.75 -9.57
C SER A 169 -11.38 -14.11 -9.66
N TYR A 170 -10.38 -14.87 -10.10
CA TYR A 170 -9.05 -14.34 -10.33
C TYR A 170 -8.50 -14.84 -11.66
N THR A 171 -7.64 -14.01 -12.27
CA THR A 171 -6.90 -14.38 -13.47
C THR A 171 -5.41 -14.14 -13.28
N THR A 172 -4.61 -15.10 -13.73
CA THR A 172 -3.15 -14.97 -13.78
C THR A 172 -2.71 -15.23 -15.22
N GLY A 173 -2.52 -14.15 -15.98
CA GLY A 173 -2.24 -14.22 -17.42
C GLY A 173 -0.76 -14.34 -17.77
N GLY A 174 -0.36 -15.45 -18.39
CA GLY A 174 0.96 -15.63 -19.02
C GLY A 174 2.09 -16.05 -18.07
N VAL A 175 3.20 -16.51 -18.67
CA VAL A 175 4.32 -17.17 -17.95
C VAL A 175 4.92 -16.29 -16.85
N ILE A 176 5.11 -15.00 -17.12
CA ILE A 176 5.75 -14.07 -16.18
C ILE A 176 4.86 -13.82 -14.95
N ARG A 177 3.54 -13.66 -15.16
CA ARG A 177 2.57 -13.44 -14.07
C ARG A 177 2.45 -14.67 -13.17
N THR A 178 2.43 -15.86 -13.76
CA THR A 178 2.43 -17.13 -13.01
C THR A 178 3.72 -17.32 -12.23
N LEU A 179 4.89 -17.04 -12.84
CA LEU A 179 6.19 -17.20 -12.19
C LEU A 179 6.37 -16.25 -10.99
N LEU A 180 5.89 -15.01 -11.13
CA LEU A 180 5.98 -13.98 -10.10
C LEU A 180 4.74 -13.95 -9.18
N ASN A 181 3.82 -14.89 -9.36
CA ASN A 181 2.59 -15.09 -8.59
C ASN A 181 1.77 -13.80 -8.35
N TYR A 182 1.52 -13.04 -9.41
CA TYR A 182 0.63 -11.86 -9.35
C TYR A 182 -0.41 -11.91 -10.46
N GLY A 183 -1.59 -11.37 -10.19
CA GLY A 183 -2.71 -11.42 -11.14
C GLY A 183 -3.81 -10.43 -10.77
N ASP A 184 -4.92 -10.50 -11.48
CA ASP A 184 -6.06 -9.61 -11.27
C ASP A 184 -7.17 -10.38 -10.55
N VAL A 185 -7.87 -9.73 -9.62
CA VAL A 185 -9.04 -10.30 -8.91
C VAL A 185 -10.26 -9.48 -9.31
N PHE A 186 -11.31 -10.16 -9.75
CA PHE A 186 -12.59 -9.56 -10.14
C PHE A 186 -13.65 -9.92 -9.11
N ILE A 187 -14.36 -8.93 -8.62
CA ILE A 187 -15.39 -9.06 -7.61
C ILE A 187 -16.67 -8.47 -8.18
N GLN A 188 -17.68 -9.32 -8.32
CA GLN A 188 -18.99 -8.93 -8.81
C GLN A 188 -19.94 -8.79 -7.63
N THR A 189 -20.67 -7.68 -7.60
CA THR A 189 -21.66 -7.41 -6.56
C THR A 189 -23.07 -7.41 -7.13
N ALA A 190 -24.07 -7.55 -6.25
CA ALA A 190 -25.49 -7.54 -6.59
C ALA A 190 -25.99 -6.16 -7.09
N ALA A 191 -25.13 -5.14 -7.13
CA ALA A 191 -25.45 -3.84 -7.67
C ALA A 191 -25.26 -3.81 -9.20
N GLU A 192 -26.21 -3.18 -9.90
CA GLU A 192 -26.33 -3.20 -11.37
C GLU A 192 -25.07 -2.73 -12.14
N VAL A 193 -24.17 -1.98 -11.50
CA VAL A 193 -22.96 -1.40 -12.14
C VAL A 193 -21.70 -1.47 -11.26
N SER A 194 -21.70 -2.20 -10.14
CA SER A 194 -20.54 -2.20 -9.23
C SER A 194 -19.69 -3.46 -9.40
N GLU A 195 -18.79 -3.42 -10.38
CA GLU A 195 -17.68 -4.36 -10.50
C GLU A 195 -16.46 -3.75 -9.79
N PHE A 196 -15.79 -4.54 -8.96
CA PHE A 196 -14.53 -4.17 -8.31
C PHE A 196 -13.41 -5.04 -8.86
N ASP A 197 -12.28 -4.41 -9.13
CA ASP A 197 -11.14 -5.02 -9.81
C ASP A 197 -9.85 -4.69 -9.07
N PHE A 198 -9.25 -5.71 -8.46
CA PHE A 198 -7.94 -5.57 -7.85
C PHE A 198 -6.87 -5.93 -8.89
N PHE A 199 -6.20 -4.91 -9.42
CA PHE A 199 -5.23 -5.08 -10.47
C PHE A 199 -3.87 -5.56 -9.96
N ALA A 200 -3.29 -6.53 -10.66
CA ALA A 200 -1.92 -7.01 -10.49
C ALA A 200 -1.52 -7.25 -9.02
N VAL A 201 -2.42 -7.80 -8.21
CA VAL A 201 -2.18 -8.09 -6.79
C VAL A 201 -1.30 -9.32 -6.59
N PRO A 202 -0.43 -9.34 -5.56
CA PRO A 202 0.33 -10.52 -5.19
C PRO A 202 -0.58 -11.63 -4.65
N ASN A 203 -0.33 -12.87 -5.07
CA ASN A 203 -1.04 -14.07 -4.64
C ASN A 203 -2.58 -13.92 -4.77
N PRO A 204 -3.11 -13.70 -5.99
CA PRO A 204 -4.54 -13.44 -6.18
C PRO A 204 -5.43 -14.59 -5.69
N GLU A 205 -4.98 -15.84 -5.85
CA GLU A 205 -5.67 -17.03 -5.33
C GLU A 205 -5.92 -16.95 -3.81
N ARG A 206 -4.95 -16.40 -3.07
CA ARG A 206 -5.05 -16.27 -1.61
C ARG A 206 -6.06 -15.19 -1.22
N ALA A 207 -6.11 -14.09 -1.98
CA ALA A 207 -7.10 -13.04 -1.76
C ALA A 207 -8.53 -13.56 -1.99
N VAL A 208 -8.75 -14.31 -3.08
CA VAL A 208 -10.06 -14.94 -3.37
C VAL A 208 -10.46 -15.92 -2.27
N LYS A 209 -9.54 -16.78 -1.83
CA LYS A 209 -9.83 -17.73 -0.74
C LYS A 209 -10.25 -17.04 0.57
N ILE A 210 -9.66 -15.90 0.88
CA ILE A 210 -10.04 -15.10 2.07
C ILE A 210 -11.43 -14.50 1.87
N LEU A 211 -11.73 -13.94 0.70
CA LEU A 211 -13.05 -13.40 0.39
C LEU A 211 -14.16 -14.46 0.45
N ASP A 212 -13.90 -15.66 -0.10
CA ASP A 212 -14.85 -16.78 -0.04
C ASP A 212 -15.11 -17.25 1.39
N ASP A 213 -14.08 -17.34 2.23
CA ASP A 213 -14.25 -17.71 3.64
C ASP A 213 -15.09 -16.67 4.38
N LEU A 214 -14.85 -15.38 4.15
CA LEU A 214 -15.64 -14.30 4.75
C LEU A 214 -17.09 -14.31 4.29
N ARG A 215 -17.32 -14.50 2.99
CA ARG A 215 -18.67 -14.62 2.42
C ARG A 215 -19.45 -15.80 3.01
N SER A 216 -18.78 -16.92 3.29
CA SER A 216 -19.43 -18.11 3.84
C SER A 216 -19.89 -17.99 5.29
N LYS A 217 -19.40 -16.97 6.01
CA LYS A 217 -19.65 -16.76 7.44
C LYS A 217 -20.78 -15.76 7.72
N VAL A 218 -21.25 -15.04 6.71
CA VAL A 218 -22.37 -14.10 6.81
C VAL A 218 -23.65 -14.77 6.37
#